data_AF-R7SR01-F1
#
_entry.id   AF-R7SR01-F1
#
_cell.length_a   1.000
_cell.length_b   1.000
_cell.length_c   1.000
_cell.angle_alpha   90.00
_cell.angle_beta   90.00
_cell.angle_gamma   90.00
#
_symmetry.space_group_name_H-M   'P 1'
#
loop_
_entity.id
_entity.type
_entity.pdbx_description
1 polymer ?
#
loop_
_entity_poly.entity_id
_entity_poly.type
_entity_poly.pdbx_seq_one_letter_code
_entity_poly.pdbx_strand_id
1 'polypeptide(L)'
;MLLSNSPILLAAFSTINAVALSKPVHDRGLSSRATANGTCISAPEDSCLSLVGLCVTGIASGQVSSTAFWSDRTCTAAATCAGIGAVLDAACCAGTCHQPTDISSLDYSNIYFGMVGDCAFQPGGCSLTWQPFVDWFYNTIQATDTNIYPDDGDLVLGWWADIATWTDFCEGDSCADSAIPYTNFNDWFHFSSAVSITTPGTPQYVPPVETTTRFANLWDIGPGRYQTSQPTRS
;
A
#
# COMPACT_ATOMS: atom_id res chain seq x y z
N MET A 1 15.03 -75.18 8.54
CA MET A 1 16.44 -75.29 8.10
C MET A 1 16.44 -75.46 6.59
N LEU A 2 17.10 -74.52 5.88
CA LEU A 2 17.56 -74.51 4.46
C LEU A 2 16.45 -74.55 3.37
N LEU A 3 16.04 -73.42 2.77
CA LEU A 3 16.69 -72.54 1.76
C LEU A 3 16.76 -73.11 0.33
N SER A 4 16.05 -72.46 -0.59
CA SER A 4 16.38 -72.42 -2.03
C SER A 4 16.21 -70.98 -2.52
N ASN A 5 17.28 -70.45 -3.10
CA ASN A 5 17.44 -69.09 -3.63
C ASN A 5 17.14 -69.05 -5.13
N SER A 6 16.52 -67.96 -5.62
CA SER A 6 16.99 -67.26 -6.82
C SER A 6 16.41 -65.83 -6.90
N PRO A 7 17.13 -64.88 -7.55
CA PRO A 7 17.04 -63.44 -7.30
C PRO A 7 16.43 -62.66 -8.48
N ILE A 8 15.68 -61.58 -8.23
CA ILE A 8 15.33 -60.59 -9.26
C ILE A 8 15.44 -59.15 -8.73
N LEU A 9 16.42 -58.46 -9.33
CA LEU A 9 16.65 -57.03 -9.60
C LEU A 9 15.91 -55.91 -8.83
N LEU A 10 16.76 -55.08 -8.21
CA LEU A 10 16.87 -53.61 -8.32
C LEU A 10 15.60 -52.74 -8.43
N ALA A 11 15.39 -51.94 -7.38
CA ALA A 11 15.32 -50.49 -7.51
C ALA A 11 15.95 -49.85 -6.27
N ALA A 12 17.23 -49.49 -6.36
CA ALA A 12 17.84 -48.58 -5.41
C ALA A 12 17.26 -47.19 -5.69
N PHE A 13 16.39 -46.70 -4.81
CA PHE A 13 16.08 -45.28 -4.79
C PHE A 13 17.33 -44.56 -4.28
N SER A 14 18.16 -44.11 -5.22
CA SER A 14 19.17 -43.11 -4.94
C SER A 14 18.46 -41.88 -4.38
N THR A 15 18.61 -41.63 -3.09
CA THR A 15 18.27 -40.34 -2.51
C THR A 15 19.21 -39.33 -3.16
N ILE A 16 18.66 -38.56 -4.11
CA ILE A 16 19.33 -37.35 -4.58
C ILE A 16 19.40 -36.47 -3.34
N ASN A 17 20.61 -36.31 -2.80
CA ASN A 17 20.89 -35.22 -1.88
C ASN A 17 20.59 -33.94 -2.67
N ALA A 18 19.41 -33.37 -2.46
CA ALA A 18 19.18 -31.97 -2.74
C ALA A 18 20.11 -31.22 -1.80
N VAL A 19 21.31 -30.88 -2.30
CA VAL A 19 22.03 -29.72 -1.79
C VAL A 19 21.09 -28.56 -2.08
N ALA A 20 20.26 -28.24 -1.10
CA ALA A 20 19.56 -26.97 -1.06
C ALA A 20 20.68 -25.93 -1.12
N LEU A 21 20.85 -25.34 -2.30
CA LEU A 21 21.68 -24.16 -2.47
C LEU A 21 20.99 -23.09 -1.64
N SER A 22 21.42 -22.96 -0.40
CA SER A 22 21.08 -21.85 0.48
C SER A 22 21.50 -20.59 -0.24
N LYS A 23 20.54 -19.93 -0.91
CA LYS A 23 20.70 -18.51 -1.21
C LYS A 23 20.97 -17.84 0.13
N PRO A 24 22.02 -17.02 0.25
CA PRO A 24 22.29 -16.33 1.48
C PRO A 24 21.07 -15.48 1.78
N VAL A 25 20.33 -15.94 2.78
CA VAL A 25 19.41 -15.15 3.54
C VAL A 25 20.32 -14.06 4.11
N HIS A 26 20.31 -12.88 3.48
CA HIS A 26 20.45 -11.61 4.20
C HIS A 26 19.15 -11.40 5.01
N ASP A 27 18.63 -12.47 5.60
CA ASP A 27 18.41 -12.71 7.03
C ASP A 27 18.19 -11.42 7.82
N ARG A 28 16.90 -11.22 8.11
CA ARG A 28 16.43 -10.90 9.46
C ARG A 28 16.91 -9.56 10.01
N GLY A 29 16.89 -8.53 9.16
CA GLY A 29 17.09 -7.13 9.55
C GLY A 29 16.07 -6.13 8.99
N LEU A 30 15.14 -6.53 8.11
CA LEU A 30 14.11 -5.62 7.58
C LEU A 30 12.82 -5.62 8.43
N SER A 31 12.38 -6.79 8.93
CA SER A 31 11.23 -6.86 9.85
C SER A 31 11.48 -6.20 11.21
N SER A 32 12.73 -5.95 11.59
CA SER A 32 13.10 -5.25 12.83
C SER A 32 13.42 -3.75 12.65
N ARG A 33 13.32 -3.21 11.42
CA ARG A 33 13.35 -1.76 11.18
C ARG A 33 11.97 -1.11 11.15
N ALA A 34 10.92 -1.93 11.13
CA ALA A 34 9.53 -1.49 11.24
C ALA A 34 9.12 -1.13 12.68
N THR A 35 9.91 -1.51 13.69
CA THR A 35 9.63 -1.20 15.11
C THR A 35 10.77 -0.42 15.74
N ALA A 36 10.91 0.85 15.39
CA ALA A 36 11.67 1.79 16.22
C ALA A 36 11.07 3.18 16.11
N ASN A 37 10.50 3.67 17.22
CA ASN A 37 10.36 5.09 17.52
C ASN A 37 11.60 5.85 16.99
N GLY A 38 11.48 6.52 15.85
CA GLY A 38 12.58 7.22 15.18
C GLY A 38 12.85 6.87 13.71
N THR A 39 12.10 5.95 13.09
CA THR A 39 12.10 5.77 11.63
C THR A 39 11.05 6.68 10.98
N CYS A 40 11.33 7.20 9.79
CA CYS A 40 10.39 8.03 9.03
C CYS A 40 9.32 7.23 8.28
N ILE A 41 9.21 5.94 8.61
CA ILE A 41 8.23 5.04 8.02
C ILE A 41 7.03 5.07 8.95
N SER A 42 5.88 5.49 8.44
CA SER A 42 4.62 5.48 9.17
C SER A 42 3.52 4.89 8.30
N ALA A 43 2.63 4.10 8.90
CA ALA A 43 1.53 3.45 8.22
C ALA A 43 0.44 3.10 9.26
N PRO A 44 -0.83 2.96 8.85
CA PRO A 44 -1.93 2.69 9.78
C PRO A 44 -1.87 1.28 10.40
N GLU A 45 -1.22 0.33 9.75
CA GLU A 45 -1.11 -1.06 10.23
C GLU A 45 0.15 -1.79 9.67
N ASP A 46 0.41 -2.99 10.20
CA ASP A 46 1.63 -3.76 9.91
C ASP A 46 1.76 -4.19 8.44
N SER A 47 0.64 -4.50 7.76
CA SER A 47 0.66 -4.87 6.34
C SER A 47 1.15 -3.70 5.47
N CYS A 48 0.61 -2.50 5.71
CA CYS A 48 1.04 -1.27 5.06
C CYS A 48 2.47 -0.89 5.44
N LEU A 49 2.84 -1.02 6.71
CA LEU A 49 4.17 -0.71 7.19
C LEU A 49 5.24 -1.56 6.49
N SER A 50 4.95 -2.85 6.32
CA SER A 50 5.79 -3.80 5.57
C SER A 50 5.96 -3.35 4.11
N LEU A 51 4.86 -2.99 3.42
CA LEU A 51 4.91 -2.51 2.03
C LEU A 51 5.69 -1.20 1.89
N VAL A 52 5.50 -0.22 2.78
CA VAL A 52 6.27 1.04 2.75
C VAL A 52 7.76 0.75 2.95
N GLY A 53 8.11 -0.10 3.92
CA GLY A 53 9.49 -0.49 4.18
C GLY A 53 10.17 -1.16 2.97
N LEU A 54 9.46 -2.06 2.28
CA LEU A 54 9.95 -2.69 1.06
C LEU A 54 10.09 -1.71 -0.10
N CYS A 55 9.09 -0.85 -0.32
CA CYS A 55 9.14 0.19 -1.35
C CYS A 55 10.38 1.08 -1.16
N VAL A 56 10.58 1.61 0.05
CA VAL A 56 11.69 2.51 0.35
C VAL A 56 13.04 1.81 0.25
N THR A 57 13.11 0.51 0.59
CA THR A 57 14.31 -0.30 0.36
C THR A 57 14.61 -0.44 -1.14
N GLY A 58 13.59 -0.66 -1.96
CA GLY A 58 13.72 -0.71 -3.42
C GLY A 58 14.21 0.61 -3.99
N ILE A 59 13.70 1.75 -3.51
CA ILE A 59 14.15 3.09 -3.89
C ILE A 59 15.61 3.32 -3.48
N ALA A 60 15.95 3.07 -2.21
CA ALA A 60 17.29 3.33 -1.67
C ALA A 60 18.37 2.45 -2.32
N SER A 61 18.00 1.25 -2.76
CA SER A 61 18.91 0.33 -3.48
C SER A 61 18.99 0.61 -4.99
N GLY A 62 18.20 1.54 -5.52
CA GLY A 62 18.12 1.85 -6.94
C GLY A 62 17.39 0.80 -7.78
N GLN A 63 16.69 -0.15 -7.15
CA GLN A 63 15.82 -1.11 -7.83
C GLN A 63 14.55 -0.43 -8.35
N VAL A 64 14.03 0.54 -7.59
CA VAL A 64 12.94 1.43 -8.00
C VAL A 64 13.55 2.78 -8.33
N SER A 65 13.21 3.33 -9.50
CA SER A 65 13.68 4.66 -9.90
C SER A 65 13.21 5.72 -8.91
N SER A 66 14.10 6.67 -8.58
CA SER A 66 13.81 7.79 -7.67
C SER A 66 12.64 8.67 -8.14
N THR A 67 12.30 8.63 -9.43
CA THR A 67 11.22 9.43 -10.02
C THR A 67 10.11 8.56 -10.63
N ALA A 68 10.06 7.26 -10.33
CA ALA A 68 9.04 6.36 -10.88
C ALA A 68 8.50 5.37 -9.85
N PHE A 69 8.13 5.86 -8.67
CA PHE A 69 7.58 5.03 -7.58
C PHE A 69 6.32 4.29 -8.01
N TRP A 70 5.45 4.96 -8.78
CA TRP A 70 4.17 4.40 -9.25
C TRP A 70 4.32 3.45 -10.44
N SER A 71 5.55 3.10 -10.80
CA SER A 71 5.85 1.98 -11.71
C SER A 71 6.22 0.71 -10.95
N ASP A 72 6.43 0.79 -9.64
CA ASP A 72 6.66 -0.37 -8.78
C ASP A 72 5.38 -0.80 -8.07
N ARG A 73 5.13 -2.11 -8.09
CA ARG A 73 3.91 -2.70 -7.54
C ARG A 73 3.83 -2.54 -6.02
N THR A 74 4.96 -2.72 -5.33
CA THR A 74 5.04 -2.62 -3.87
C THR A 74 4.85 -1.17 -3.43
N CYS A 75 5.51 -0.22 -4.09
CA CYS A 75 5.32 1.20 -3.83
C CYS A 75 3.90 1.69 -4.08
N THR A 76 3.27 1.21 -5.16
CA THR A 76 1.87 1.55 -5.44
C THR A 76 0.94 1.00 -4.35
N ALA A 77 1.11 -0.26 -3.95
CA ALA A 77 0.27 -0.86 -2.90
C ALA A 77 0.51 -0.19 -1.54
N ALA A 78 1.76 0.13 -1.20
CA ALA A 78 2.11 0.88 0.00
C ALA A 78 1.39 2.23 0.03
N ALA A 79 1.42 2.96 -1.09
CA ALA A 79 0.74 4.25 -1.23
C ALA A 79 -0.77 4.14 -1.05
N THR A 80 -1.43 3.12 -1.62
CA THR A 80 -2.88 2.97 -1.53
C THR A 80 -3.39 2.76 -0.11
N CYS A 81 -2.56 2.22 0.79
CA CYS A 81 -2.99 1.91 2.15
C CYS A 81 -2.34 2.77 3.25
N ALA A 82 -1.08 3.20 3.07
CA ALA A 82 -0.41 4.13 3.98
C ALA A 82 -0.58 5.61 3.58
N GLY A 83 -1.03 5.86 2.35
CA GLY A 83 -1.09 7.19 1.75
C GLY A 83 0.19 7.58 1.01
N ILE A 84 0.04 8.49 0.05
CA ILE A 84 1.14 9.00 -0.79
C ILE A 84 2.21 9.71 0.06
N GLY A 85 1.78 10.48 1.06
CA GLY A 85 2.69 11.20 1.96
C GLY A 85 3.63 10.25 2.70
N ALA A 86 3.13 9.14 3.22
CA ALA A 86 3.93 8.16 3.95
C ALA A 86 5.07 7.56 3.10
N VAL A 87 4.78 7.24 1.83
CA VAL A 87 5.81 6.71 0.91
C VAL A 87 6.85 7.78 0.58
N LEU A 88 6.43 9.01 0.29
CA LEU A 88 7.33 10.11 -0.07
C LEU A 88 8.19 10.59 1.10
N ASP A 89 7.62 10.69 2.30
CA ASP A 89 8.36 11.06 3.52
C ASP A 89 9.40 9.98 3.87
N ALA A 90 9.02 8.71 3.76
CA ALA A 90 9.92 7.61 4.00
C ALA A 90 11.05 7.54 2.95
N ALA A 91 10.75 7.78 1.67
CA ALA A 91 11.75 7.89 0.61
C ALA A 91 12.68 9.09 0.83
N CYS A 92 12.15 10.25 1.24
CA CYS A 92 12.93 11.44 1.53
C CYS A 92 13.90 11.20 2.69
N CYS A 93 13.45 10.52 3.74
CA CYS A 93 14.33 10.11 4.82
C CYS A 93 15.39 9.09 4.41
N ALA A 94 15.14 8.28 3.39
CA ALA A 94 16.16 7.42 2.79
C ALA A 94 17.12 8.16 1.84
N GLY A 95 16.94 9.48 1.66
CA GLY A 95 17.81 10.35 0.86
C GLY A 95 17.22 10.76 -0.50
N THR A 96 15.99 10.35 -0.81
CA THR A 96 15.32 10.59 -2.09
C THR A 96 14.07 11.43 -1.89
N CYS A 97 14.22 12.75 -1.87
CA CYS A 97 13.12 13.68 -1.64
C CYS A 97 12.55 14.20 -2.97
N HIS A 98 11.26 14.00 -3.19
CA HIS A 98 10.52 14.45 -4.36
C HIS A 98 9.15 14.96 -3.95
N GLN A 99 8.62 15.94 -4.69
CA GLN A 99 7.21 16.28 -4.60
C GLN A 99 6.38 15.20 -5.30
N PRO A 100 5.10 14.99 -4.93
CA PRO A 100 4.22 14.06 -5.63
C PRO A 100 4.17 14.27 -7.15
N THR A 101 4.26 15.52 -7.59
CA THR A 101 4.25 15.91 -9.01
C THR A 101 5.57 15.67 -9.74
N ASP A 102 6.66 15.39 -9.02
CA ASP A 102 7.97 15.06 -9.62
C ASP A 102 8.06 13.57 -9.98
N ILE A 103 7.17 12.74 -9.42
CA ILE A 103 7.10 11.30 -9.69
C ILE A 103 6.31 11.09 -10.99
N SER A 104 6.79 10.20 -11.84
CA SER A 104 6.10 9.82 -13.07
C SER A 104 4.72 9.26 -12.77
N SER A 105 3.82 9.37 -13.75
CA SER A 105 2.49 8.77 -13.70
C SER A 105 2.51 7.30 -13.31
N LEU A 106 1.41 6.86 -12.71
CA LEU A 106 1.09 5.45 -12.49
C LEU A 106 1.32 4.68 -13.79
N ASP A 107 2.10 3.60 -13.72
CA ASP A 107 2.39 2.81 -14.91
C ASP A 107 1.12 2.12 -15.40
N TYR A 108 0.59 2.62 -16.52
CA TYR A 108 -0.63 2.09 -17.13
C TYR A 108 -0.48 0.63 -17.55
N SER A 109 0.66 0.28 -18.15
CA SER A 109 0.88 -1.01 -18.81
C SER A 109 1.18 -2.14 -17.84
N ASN A 110 1.78 -1.84 -16.69
CA ASN A 110 2.16 -2.86 -15.71
C ASN A 110 1.31 -2.82 -14.45
N ILE A 111 1.01 -1.62 -13.93
CA ILE A 111 0.31 -1.46 -12.65
C ILE A 111 -1.19 -1.37 -12.85
N TYR A 112 -1.68 -0.39 -13.62
CA TYR A 112 -3.12 -0.22 -13.84
C TYR A 112 -3.72 -1.40 -14.61
N PHE A 113 -3.07 -1.84 -15.69
CA PHE A 113 -3.41 -3.07 -16.39
C PHE A 113 -3.38 -4.30 -15.45
N GLY A 114 -2.41 -4.37 -14.54
CA GLY A 114 -2.36 -5.45 -13.55
C GLY A 114 -3.54 -5.47 -12.58
N MET A 115 -4.21 -4.33 -12.37
CA MET A 115 -5.42 -4.24 -11.55
C MET A 115 -6.67 -4.58 -12.36
N VAL A 116 -6.86 -3.99 -13.53
CA VAL A 116 -8.13 -4.10 -14.28
C VAL A 116 -8.13 -5.21 -15.34
N GLY A 117 -6.96 -5.73 -15.71
CA GLY A 117 -6.78 -6.75 -16.74
C GLY A 117 -6.99 -6.27 -18.17
N ASP A 118 -7.35 -7.19 -19.05
CA ASP A 118 -7.44 -6.99 -20.52
C ASP A 118 -8.38 -5.86 -20.95
N CYS A 119 -9.32 -5.46 -20.10
CA CYS A 119 -10.22 -4.35 -20.42
C CYS A 119 -9.48 -2.99 -20.50
N ALA A 120 -8.27 -2.86 -19.93
CA ALA A 120 -7.48 -1.63 -20.01
C ALA A 120 -7.16 -1.20 -21.45
N PHE A 121 -7.06 -2.16 -22.39
CA PHE A 121 -6.69 -1.90 -23.77
C PHE A 121 -7.88 -1.94 -24.74
N GLN A 122 -9.10 -2.08 -24.23
CA GLN A 122 -10.30 -1.99 -25.06
C GLN A 122 -10.62 -0.53 -25.39
N PRO A 123 -11.35 -0.24 -26.49
CA PRO A 123 -11.80 1.12 -26.80
C PRO A 123 -12.58 1.72 -25.63
N GLY A 124 -12.10 2.84 -25.08
CA GLY A 124 -12.68 3.50 -23.90
C GLY A 124 -12.08 3.06 -22.56
N GLY A 125 -11.28 1.99 -22.53
CA GLY A 125 -10.69 1.43 -21.31
C GLY A 125 -11.75 0.92 -20.33
N CYS A 126 -11.29 0.58 -19.12
CA CYS A 126 -12.17 0.27 -18.00
C CYS A 126 -11.69 0.99 -16.75
N SER A 127 -12.65 1.35 -15.90
CA SER A 127 -12.39 1.87 -14.58
C SER A 127 -11.96 0.77 -13.63
N LEU A 128 -11.11 1.12 -12.67
CA LEU A 128 -10.79 0.26 -11.53
C LEU A 128 -12.02 0.17 -10.62
N THR A 129 -12.38 -1.04 -10.23
CA THR A 129 -13.45 -1.30 -9.26
C THR A 129 -12.87 -1.96 -8.00
N TRP A 130 -13.70 -2.07 -6.96
CA TRP A 130 -13.32 -2.62 -5.67
C TRP A 130 -12.67 -4.01 -5.74
N GLN A 131 -13.34 -4.99 -6.35
CA GLN A 131 -12.85 -6.37 -6.31
C GLN A 131 -11.50 -6.56 -7.01
N PRO A 132 -11.28 -6.03 -8.24
CA PRO A 132 -9.97 -6.07 -8.89
C PRO A 132 -8.88 -5.32 -8.11
N PHE A 133 -9.21 -4.21 -7.43
CA PHE A 133 -8.28 -3.53 -6.54
C PHE A 133 -7.83 -4.43 -5.38
N VAL A 134 -8.78 -5.06 -4.68
CA VAL A 134 -8.50 -5.99 -3.57
C VAL A 134 -7.64 -7.15 -4.05
N ASP A 135 -8.06 -7.83 -5.12
CA ASP A 135 -7.35 -8.99 -5.65
C ASP A 135 -5.91 -8.60 -6.02
N TRP A 136 -5.72 -7.44 -6.66
CA TRP A 136 -4.40 -6.92 -6.99
C TRP A 136 -3.57 -6.59 -5.73
N PHE A 137 -4.16 -6.01 -4.70
CA PHE A 137 -3.47 -5.63 -3.45
C PHE A 137 -2.99 -6.87 -2.68
N TYR A 138 -3.88 -7.86 -2.47
CA TYR A 138 -3.52 -9.11 -1.78
C TYR A 138 -2.49 -9.92 -2.58
N ASN A 139 -2.61 -9.97 -3.92
CA ASN A 139 -1.59 -10.58 -4.76
C ASN A 139 -0.26 -9.82 -4.73
N THR A 140 -0.25 -8.53 -4.36
CA THR A 140 1.00 -7.77 -4.17
C THR A 140 1.69 -8.24 -2.90
N ILE A 141 0.96 -8.31 -1.78
CA ILE A 141 1.49 -8.83 -0.52
C ILE A 141 2.09 -10.22 -0.71
N GLN A 142 1.35 -11.11 -1.37
CA GLN A 142 1.83 -12.47 -1.64
C GLN A 142 3.13 -12.47 -2.46
N ALA A 143 3.24 -11.63 -3.50
CA ALA A 143 4.42 -11.54 -4.34
C ALA A 143 5.66 -10.97 -3.61
N THR A 144 5.46 -10.25 -2.49
CA THR A 144 6.58 -9.78 -1.65
C THR A 144 7.14 -10.83 -0.70
N ASP A 145 6.51 -12.01 -0.60
CA ASP A 145 6.79 -13.07 0.37
C ASP A 145 6.67 -12.65 1.86
N THR A 146 6.23 -11.42 2.16
CA THR A 146 6.04 -10.96 3.54
C THR A 146 4.93 -11.71 4.23
N ASN A 147 3.86 -12.01 3.50
CA ASN A 147 2.64 -12.66 4.00
C ASN A 147 2.05 -11.96 5.24
N ILE A 148 2.28 -10.64 5.37
CA ILE A 148 1.66 -9.78 6.37
C ILE A 148 0.45 -9.15 5.70
N TYR A 149 -0.72 -9.74 5.95
CA TYR A 149 -1.99 -9.30 5.38
C TYR A 149 -2.70 -8.33 6.31
N PRO A 150 -3.60 -7.48 5.78
CA PRO A 150 -4.49 -6.67 6.61
C PRO A 150 -5.25 -7.52 7.61
N ASP A 151 -5.40 -7.00 8.83
CA ASP A 151 -6.12 -7.69 9.91
C ASP A 151 -7.60 -7.88 9.59
N ASP A 152 -8.17 -6.96 8.79
CA ASP A 152 -9.57 -6.96 8.39
C ASP A 152 -9.75 -6.44 6.96
N GLY A 153 -10.69 -7.04 6.21
CA GLY A 153 -11.11 -6.56 4.90
C GLY A 153 -11.80 -5.19 4.97
N ASP A 154 -12.41 -4.84 6.11
CA ASP A 154 -13.01 -3.52 6.32
C ASP A 154 -11.96 -2.39 6.30
N LEU A 155 -10.70 -2.67 6.68
CA LEU A 155 -9.60 -1.70 6.55
C LEU A 155 -9.28 -1.43 5.08
N VAL A 156 -9.21 -2.50 4.28
CA VAL A 156 -8.97 -2.40 2.83
C VAL A 156 -10.10 -1.63 2.15
N LEU A 157 -11.35 -1.86 2.59
CA LEU A 157 -12.51 -1.12 2.10
C LEU A 157 -12.43 0.36 2.49
N GLY A 158 -11.96 0.68 3.70
CA GLY A 158 -11.69 2.05 4.14
C GLY A 158 -10.71 2.77 3.22
N TRP A 159 -9.57 2.15 2.91
CA TRP A 159 -8.58 2.75 1.99
C TRP A 159 -9.14 2.98 0.59
N TRP A 160 -9.89 2.00 0.06
CA TRP A 160 -10.58 2.14 -1.20
C TRP A 160 -11.59 3.29 -1.16
N ALA A 161 -12.38 3.39 -0.10
CA ALA A 161 -13.38 4.44 0.08
C ALA A 161 -12.73 5.83 0.16
N ASP A 162 -11.57 5.97 0.79
CA ASP A 162 -10.80 7.23 0.82
C ASP A 162 -10.38 7.66 -0.59
N ILE A 163 -9.89 6.72 -1.41
CA ILE A 163 -9.50 6.98 -2.79
C ILE A 163 -10.73 7.33 -3.65
N ALA A 164 -11.80 6.54 -3.54
CA ALA A 164 -13.05 6.75 -4.28
C ALA A 164 -13.70 8.10 -3.93
N THR A 165 -13.66 8.47 -2.65
CA THR A 165 -14.17 9.77 -2.17
C THR A 165 -13.34 10.92 -2.70
N TRP A 166 -12.01 10.83 -2.63
CA TRP A 166 -11.13 11.88 -3.13
C TRP A 166 -11.27 12.07 -4.65
N THR A 167 -11.44 10.97 -5.39
CA THR A 167 -11.58 11.01 -6.85
C THR A 167 -12.96 11.48 -7.33
N ASP A 168 -13.93 11.63 -6.42
CA ASP A 168 -15.35 11.92 -6.69
C ASP A 168 -16.08 10.79 -7.46
N PHE A 169 -15.70 9.54 -7.18
CA PHE A 169 -16.30 8.33 -7.75
C PHE A 169 -16.89 7.39 -6.69
N CYS A 170 -17.02 7.84 -5.43
CA CYS A 170 -17.64 7.04 -4.39
C CYS A 170 -19.12 6.75 -4.74
N GLU A 171 -19.43 5.49 -5.03
CA GLU A 171 -20.78 5.00 -5.26
C GLU A 171 -21.22 4.02 -4.17
N GLY A 172 -22.43 4.24 -3.65
CA GLY A 172 -22.98 3.51 -2.50
C GLY A 172 -22.47 4.03 -1.15
N ASP A 173 -23.09 3.57 -0.06
CA ASP A 173 -22.77 4.07 1.30
C ASP A 173 -21.34 3.74 1.75
N SER A 174 -20.71 2.72 1.15
CA SER A 174 -19.35 2.26 1.46
C SER A 174 -18.34 2.48 0.33
N CYS A 175 -18.74 3.15 -0.75
CA CYS A 175 -17.96 3.26 -1.99
C CYS A 175 -17.61 1.91 -2.66
N ALA A 176 -18.17 0.77 -2.24
CA ALA A 176 -17.83 -0.54 -2.79
C ALA A 176 -18.22 -0.71 -4.27
N ASP A 177 -19.24 0.04 -4.73
CA ASP A 177 -19.72 0.00 -6.11
C ASP A 177 -18.97 0.99 -7.03
N SER A 178 -17.98 1.71 -6.48
CA SER A 178 -17.22 2.74 -7.21
C SER A 178 -16.46 2.18 -8.41
N ALA A 179 -16.37 3.01 -9.45
CA ALA A 179 -15.64 2.71 -10.67
C ALA A 179 -14.74 3.90 -11.04
N ILE A 180 -13.47 3.87 -10.60
CA ILE A 180 -12.52 4.97 -10.73
C ILE A 180 -11.75 4.88 -12.07
N PRO A 181 -11.88 5.86 -12.98
CA PRO A 181 -11.10 5.87 -14.22
C PRO A 181 -9.61 6.07 -13.97
N TYR A 182 -8.76 5.57 -14.87
CA TYR A 182 -7.29 5.70 -14.78
C TYR A 182 -6.82 7.12 -14.50
N THR A 183 -7.36 8.13 -15.20
CA THR A 183 -6.93 9.51 -15.05
C THR A 183 -7.12 10.01 -13.61
N ASN A 184 -8.27 9.71 -13.01
CA ASN A 184 -8.59 10.13 -11.65
C ASN A 184 -7.78 9.34 -10.62
N PHE A 185 -7.60 8.03 -10.84
CA PHE A 185 -6.76 7.21 -9.98
C PHE A 185 -5.29 7.65 -10.04
N ASN A 186 -4.77 7.97 -11.23
CA ASN A 186 -3.44 8.54 -11.40
C ASN A 186 -3.32 9.91 -10.72
N ASP A 187 -4.30 10.79 -10.89
CA ASP A 187 -4.31 12.11 -10.24
C ASP A 187 -4.26 12.00 -8.72
N TRP A 188 -4.93 10.99 -8.14
CA TRP A 188 -4.85 10.72 -6.71
C TRP A 188 -3.40 10.49 -6.25
N PHE A 189 -2.55 9.80 -7.04
CA PHE A 189 -1.14 9.60 -6.70
C PHE A 189 -0.30 10.89 -6.68
N HIS A 190 -0.78 11.96 -7.32
CA HIS A 190 -0.03 13.21 -7.45
C HIS A 190 -0.61 14.37 -6.62
N PHE A 191 -1.88 14.27 -6.21
CA PHE A 191 -2.59 15.41 -5.63
C PHE A 191 -3.38 15.08 -4.35
N SER A 192 -3.46 13.80 -3.93
CA SER A 192 -4.23 13.42 -2.73
C SER A 192 -3.53 13.76 -1.41
N SER A 193 -2.23 14.03 -1.44
CA SER A 193 -1.48 14.46 -0.27
C SER A 193 -0.68 15.73 -0.54
N ALA A 194 -0.58 16.57 0.48
CA ALA A 194 0.41 17.62 0.53
C ALA A 194 1.64 17.07 1.26
N VAL A 195 2.75 16.88 0.54
CA VAL A 195 4.02 16.54 1.18
C VAL A 195 4.70 17.83 1.60
N SER A 196 4.81 18.02 2.92
CA SER A 196 5.77 18.99 3.42
C SER A 196 7.13 18.33 3.31
N ILE A 197 7.89 18.59 2.22
CA ILE A 197 9.28 18.12 2.13
C ILE A 197 10.05 18.80 3.27
N THR A 198 10.07 18.16 4.43
CA THR A 198 10.97 18.51 5.49
C THR A 198 12.30 17.84 5.19
N THR A 199 13.36 18.58 5.45
CA THR A 199 14.75 18.13 5.32
C THR A 199 14.93 16.73 5.95
N PRO A 200 15.74 15.83 5.37
CA PRO A 200 15.97 14.50 5.92
C PRO A 200 16.23 14.54 7.43
N GLY A 201 15.42 13.82 8.21
CA GLY A 201 15.54 13.74 9.67
C GLY A 201 14.51 14.50 10.51
N THR A 202 13.47 15.11 9.91
CA THR A 202 12.34 15.65 10.67
C THR A 202 11.10 14.76 10.46
N PRO A 203 10.61 14.02 11.47
CA PRO A 203 9.34 13.32 11.34
C PRO A 203 8.20 14.34 11.31
N GLN A 204 7.32 14.26 10.32
CA GLN A 204 6.06 15.01 10.30
C GLN A 204 4.91 14.03 10.31
N TYR A 205 4.31 13.83 11.48
CA TYR A 205 2.94 13.35 11.55
C TYR A 205 2.04 14.48 11.06
N VAL A 206 1.48 14.34 9.87
CA VAL A 206 0.31 15.11 9.45
C VAL A 206 -0.90 14.24 9.78
N PRO A 207 -1.73 14.59 10.78
CA PRO A 207 -2.96 13.84 11.03
C PRO A 207 -3.81 13.83 9.75
N PRO A 208 -4.54 12.73 9.47
CA PRO A 208 -5.54 12.74 8.41
C PRO A 208 -6.50 13.89 8.65
N VAL A 209 -6.87 14.59 7.58
CA VAL A 209 -7.87 15.67 7.63
C VAL A 209 -9.13 15.11 8.28
N GLU A 210 -9.42 15.56 9.49
CA GLU A 210 -10.58 15.08 10.25
C GLU A 210 -11.87 15.29 9.46
N THR A 211 -12.54 14.19 9.10
CA THR A 211 -13.90 14.18 8.53
C THR A 211 -15.00 14.33 9.59
N THR A 212 -14.66 14.79 10.80
CA THR A 212 -15.54 14.77 11.98
C THR A 212 -16.73 15.76 11.94
N THR A 213 -16.96 16.51 10.86
CA THR A 213 -18.09 17.46 10.81
C THR A 213 -19.37 16.99 10.09
N ARG A 214 -19.47 15.76 9.57
CA ARG A 214 -20.69 15.33 8.84
C ARG A 214 -21.67 14.40 9.56
N PHE A 215 -21.39 13.95 10.78
CA PHE A 215 -22.33 13.07 11.51
C PHE A 215 -22.81 13.59 12.89
N ALA A 216 -22.42 14.79 13.31
CA ALA A 216 -22.80 15.31 14.64
C ALA A 216 -24.18 15.99 14.73
N ASN A 217 -24.92 16.16 13.62
CA ASN A 217 -26.11 17.05 13.61
C ASN A 217 -27.46 16.34 13.44
N LEU A 218 -27.50 15.02 13.54
CA LEU A 218 -28.72 14.21 13.59
C LEU A 218 -28.51 13.31 14.81
N TRP A 219 -28.71 13.76 16.06
CA TRP A 219 -29.95 13.49 16.80
C TRP A 219 -30.08 14.30 18.12
N ASP A 220 -29.17 15.22 18.46
CA ASP A 220 -29.26 15.98 19.72
C ASP A 220 -30.01 17.32 19.55
N ILE A 221 -31.33 17.22 19.40
CA ILE A 221 -32.25 18.32 19.67
C ILE A 221 -32.85 18.11 21.07
N GLY A 222 -32.28 18.76 22.08
CA GLY A 222 -32.85 18.82 23.44
C GLY A 222 -32.07 19.76 24.38
N PRO A 223 -32.72 20.61 25.21
CA PRO A 223 -32.23 21.96 25.47
C PRO A 223 -31.48 22.10 26.80
N GLY A 224 -30.38 22.87 26.82
CA GLY A 224 -29.74 23.20 28.10
C GLY A 224 -28.52 24.11 28.06
N ARG A 225 -28.77 25.42 28.17
CA ARG A 225 -27.93 26.46 28.82
C ARG A 225 -26.62 26.83 28.07
N TYR A 226 -26.60 27.93 27.33
CA TYR A 226 -26.24 29.29 27.79
C TYR A 226 -24.96 29.41 28.63
N GLN A 227 -23.91 29.99 28.03
CA GLN A 227 -23.16 31.18 28.48
C GLN A 227 -22.04 31.47 27.45
N THR A 228 -22.25 32.36 26.47
CA THR A 228 -21.94 33.81 26.50
C THR A 228 -20.58 34.18 27.09
N SER A 229 -19.59 34.45 26.22
CA SER A 229 -18.98 35.79 26.10
C SER A 229 -17.94 35.83 24.97
N GLN A 230 -18.13 36.83 24.11
CA GLN A 230 -17.41 37.19 22.89
C GLN A 230 -15.99 37.75 23.10
N PRO A 231 -15.21 37.93 22.02
CA PRO A 231 -13.77 38.20 22.04
C PRO A 231 -13.44 39.70 22.16
N THR A 232 -12.31 40.03 22.76
CA THR A 232 -11.76 41.40 22.74
C THR A 232 -10.88 41.62 21.53
N ARG A 233 -11.29 42.52 20.63
CA ARG A 233 -10.37 43.41 19.92
C ARG A 233 -11.06 44.73 19.59
N SER A 234 -10.30 45.81 19.79
CA SER A 234 -10.59 47.23 19.53
C SER A 234 -11.30 47.53 18.22
#